data_AF-A0A8X6QLL0-F1
#
_entry.id   AF-A0A8X6QLL0-F1
#
_cell.length_a   1.000
_cell.length_b   1.000
_cell.length_c   1.000
_cell.angle_alpha   90.00
_cell.angle_beta   90.00
_cell.angle_gamma   90.00
#
_symmetry.space_group_name_H-M   'P 1'
#
loop_
_entity.id
_entity.type
_entity.pdbx_description
1 polymer ?
#
loop_
_entity_poly.entity_id
_entity_poly.type
_entity_poly.pdbx_seq_one_letter_code
_entity_poly.pdbx_strand_id
1 'polypeptide(L)'
;MEIGEIRVLMKYEFHRGAATRQAVANINSVFRIQVATNATVARWFKKFRSGNFDLSNEPRGRPKAQVDNDVLKATVGANSSQSARELSLMYNVSKQTILTHLAQI
;
A
#
# COMPACT_ATOMS: atom_id res chain seq x y z
N MET A 1 15.46 9.86 10.04
CA MET A 1 15.77 8.48 9.63
C MET A 1 14.63 8.02 8.75
N GLU A 2 14.97 7.63 7.52
CA GLU A 2 14.01 7.11 6.56
C GLU A 2 13.54 5.70 6.97
N ILE A 3 12.30 5.35 6.64
CA ILE A 3 11.73 4.03 6.96
C ILE A 3 12.57 2.90 6.34
N GLY A 4 13.25 3.16 5.23
CA GLY A 4 14.17 2.21 4.59
C GLY A 4 15.39 1.85 5.44
N GLU A 5 15.97 2.83 6.16
CA GLU A 5 17.17 2.62 6.98
C GLU A 5 16.88 1.70 8.18
N ILE A 6 15.70 1.84 8.79
CA ILE A 6 15.25 0.97 9.89
C ILE A 6 15.16 -0.48 9.43
N ARG A 7 14.68 -0.73 8.21
CA ARG A 7 14.52 -2.09 7.66
C ARG A 7 15.85 -2.77 7.43
N VAL A 8 16.87 -2.01 7.01
CA VAL A 8 18.24 -2.51 6.88
C VAL A 8 18.77 -2.96 8.23
N LEU A 9 18.56 -2.16 9.28
CA LEU A 9 18.97 -2.53 10.65
C LEU A 9 18.22 -3.75 11.17
N MET A 10 16.92 -3.86 10.91
CA MET A 10 16.15 -5.07 11.25
C MET A 10 16.71 -6.30 10.54
N LYS A 11 17.08 -6.19 9.26
CA LYS A 11 17.72 -7.29 8.50
C LYS A 11 19.07 -7.66 9.11
N TYR A 12 19.87 -6.67 9.50
CA TYR A 12 21.16 -6.89 10.17
C TYR A 12 20.98 -7.64 11.50
N GLU A 13 20.11 -7.18 12.38
CA GLU A 13 19.82 -7.84 13.68
C GLU A 13 19.28 -9.26 13.50
N PHE A 14 18.50 -9.51 12.44
CA PHE A 14 18.02 -10.85 12.10
C PHE A 14 19.18 -11.81 11.78
N HIS A 15 20.15 -11.39 10.95
CA HIS A 15 21.31 -12.22 10.60
C HIS A 15 22.26 -12.43 11.79
N ARG A 16 22.27 -11.50 12.76
CA ARG A 16 22.95 -11.70 14.04
C ARG A 16 22.30 -12.75 14.94
N GLY A 17 21.11 -13.25 14.60
CA GLY A 17 20.34 -14.17 15.43
C GLY A 17 19.70 -13.50 16.64
N ALA A 18 19.54 -12.17 16.64
CA ALA A 18 18.89 -11.47 17.73
C ALA A 18 17.41 -11.88 17.84
N ALA A 19 16.88 -11.95 19.06
CA ALA A 19 15.44 -12.04 19.27
C ALA A 19 14.76 -10.69 18.99
N THR A 20 13.46 -10.68 18.68
CA THR A 20 12.70 -9.46 18.37
C THR A 20 12.86 -8.37 19.43
N ARG A 21 12.73 -8.72 20.72
CA ARG A 21 12.87 -7.75 21.83
C ARG A 21 14.28 -7.15 21.89
N GLN A 22 15.30 -7.97 21.65
CA GLN A 22 16.70 -7.52 21.63
C GLN A 22 16.95 -6.58 20.44
N ALA A 23 16.47 -6.93 19.26
CA ALA A 23 16.59 -6.09 18.07
C ALA A 23 15.90 -4.73 18.27
N VAL A 24 14.70 -4.70 18.87
CA VAL A 24 14.02 -3.44 19.22
C VAL A 24 14.86 -2.60 20.18
N ALA A 25 15.41 -3.20 21.23
CA ALA A 25 16.25 -2.50 22.20
C ALA A 25 17.53 -1.95 21.54
N ASN A 26 18.21 -2.76 20.72
CA ASN A 26 19.43 -2.37 20.01
C ASN A 26 19.18 -1.23 19.03
N ILE A 27 18.08 -1.28 18.27
CA ILE A 27 17.74 -0.22 17.31
C ILE A 27 17.38 1.06 18.07
N ASN A 28 16.50 0.99 19.06
CA ASN A 28 16.04 2.19 19.77
C ASN A 28 17.14 2.80 20.67
N SER A 29 18.11 2.01 21.16
CA SER A 29 19.23 2.54 21.97
C SER A 29 20.15 3.44 21.15
N VAL A 30 20.37 3.10 19.87
CA VAL A 30 21.16 3.91 18.93
C VAL A 30 20.41 5.18 18.54
N PHE A 31 19.10 5.09 18.27
CA PHE A 31 18.36 6.19 17.66
C PHE A 31 17.57 7.09 18.61
N ARG A 32 17.57 6.84 19.94
CA ARG A 32 16.94 7.63 21.04
C ARG A 32 15.45 7.98 20.91
N ILE A 33 14.88 7.82 19.73
CA ILE A 33 13.47 7.89 19.38
C ILE A 33 13.00 6.43 19.25
N GLN A 34 11.79 6.11 19.74
CA GLN A 34 11.20 4.78 19.55
C GLN A 34 10.77 4.55 18.10
N VAL A 35 11.75 4.30 17.24
CA VAL A 35 11.60 4.11 15.80
C VAL A 35 11.23 2.68 15.43
N ALA A 36 11.61 1.70 16.25
CA ALA A 36 11.23 0.31 16.11
C ALA A 36 10.28 -0.13 17.22
N THR A 37 9.15 -0.73 16.85
CA THR A 37 8.23 -1.39 17.78
C THR A 37 8.36 -2.90 17.66
N ASN A 38 8.00 -3.64 18.73
CA ASN A 38 7.97 -5.10 18.70
C ASN A 38 7.11 -5.65 17.55
N ALA A 39 5.95 -5.04 17.29
CA ALA A 39 5.06 -5.46 16.21
C ALA A 39 5.71 -5.31 14.83
N THR A 40 6.39 -4.19 14.58
CA THR A 40 7.06 -3.94 13.30
C THR A 40 8.23 -4.90 13.10
N VAL A 41 9.11 -5.06 14.11
CA VAL A 41 10.26 -5.97 14.02
C VAL A 41 9.81 -7.43 13.88
N ALA A 42 8.79 -7.87 14.62
CA ALA A 42 8.25 -9.23 14.51
C ALA A 42 7.73 -9.53 13.10
N ARG A 43 7.01 -8.57 12.47
CA ARG A 43 6.51 -8.70 11.09
C ARG A 43 7.65 -8.89 10.10
N TRP A 44 8.70 -8.06 10.20
CA TRP A 44 9.89 -8.18 9.35
C TRP A 44 10.64 -9.49 9.57
N PHE A 45 10.81 -9.92 10.82
CA PHE A 45 11.46 -11.20 11.13
C PHE A 45 10.66 -12.39 10.62
N LYS A 46 9.33 -12.30 10.59
CA LYS A 46 8.48 -13.33 9.96
C LYS A 46 8.74 -13.38 8.45
N LYS A 47 8.84 -12.23 7.78
CA LYS A 47 9.18 -12.12 6.35
C LYS A 47 10.58 -12.68 6.05
N PHE A 48 11.57 -12.36 6.88
CA PHE A 48 12.93 -12.90 6.72
C PHE A 48 13.00 -14.41 6.97
N ARG A 49 12.24 -14.94 7.93
CA ARG A 49 12.12 -16.39 8.16
C ARG A 49 11.51 -17.15 6.98
N SER A 50 10.70 -16.50 6.15
CA SER A 50 10.20 -17.09 4.91
C SER A 50 11.16 -16.93 3.73
N GLY A 51 12.41 -16.51 3.97
CA GLY A 51 13.44 -16.30 2.94
C GLY A 51 13.27 -15.02 2.12
N ASN A 52 12.28 -14.18 2.44
CA ASN A 52 12.05 -12.93 1.71
C ASN A 52 12.79 -11.78 2.39
N PHE A 53 13.85 -11.29 1.74
CA PHE A 53 14.69 -10.19 2.24
C PHE A 53 14.48 -8.87 1.48
N ASP A 54 13.42 -8.77 0.69
CA ASP A 54 13.07 -7.54 0.00
C ASP A 54 12.60 -6.48 1.01
N LEU A 55 13.35 -5.39 1.07
CA LEU A 55 13.12 -4.25 1.96
C LEU A 55 12.21 -3.18 1.32
N SER A 56 11.87 -3.35 0.04
CA SER A 56 10.96 -2.46 -0.68
C SER A 56 9.57 -2.45 -0.04
N ASN A 57 8.80 -1.39 -0.30
CA ASN A 57 7.38 -1.44 0.00
C ASN A 57 6.73 -2.36 -1.02
N GLU A 58 6.02 -3.36 -0.53
CA GLU A 58 5.08 -4.08 -1.39
C GLU A 58 4.12 -3.06 -2.02
N PRO A 59 3.75 -3.26 -3.30
CA PRO A 59 2.77 -2.41 -3.96
C PRO A 59 1.55 -2.34 -3.06
N ARG A 60 1.27 -1.14 -2.53
CA ARG A 60 0.03 -0.94 -1.78
C ARG A 60 -1.07 -1.13 -2.80
N GLY A 61 -1.88 -2.17 -2.64
CA GLY A 61 -3.00 -2.42 -3.53
C GLY A 61 -3.86 -1.17 -3.57
N ARG A 62 -3.87 -0.48 -4.70
CA ARG A 62 -4.95 0.47 -5.00
C ARG A 62 -6.20 -0.40 -5.12
N PRO A 63 -7.33 -0.03 -4.49
CA PRO A 63 -8.60 -0.70 -4.79
C PRO A 63 -8.75 -0.80 -6.30
N LYS A 64 -9.12 -1.98 -6.81
CA LYS A 64 -9.36 -2.15 -8.25
C LYS A 64 -10.31 -1.04 -8.70
N ALA A 65 -10.00 -0.42 -9.84
CA ALA A 65 -10.88 0.58 -10.43
C ALA A 65 -12.26 -0.05 -10.61
N GLN A 66 -13.28 0.55 -10.00
CA GLN A 66 -14.66 0.06 -10.08
C GLN A 66 -15.29 0.34 -11.45
N VAL A 67 -14.68 1.23 -12.24
CA VAL A 67 -15.12 1.63 -13.56
C VAL A 67 -13.96 1.47 -14.54
N ASP A 68 -14.23 0.80 -15.64
CA ASP A 68 -13.33 0.71 -16.79
C ASP A 68 -13.54 1.95 -17.68
N ASN A 69 -12.47 2.70 -17.91
CA ASN A 69 -12.50 3.94 -18.68
C ASN A 69 -12.83 3.70 -20.16
N ASP A 70 -12.40 2.58 -20.74
CA ASP A 70 -12.67 2.28 -22.15
C ASP A 70 -14.15 1.96 -22.35
N VAL A 71 -14.74 1.21 -21.40
CA VAL A 71 -16.17 0.89 -21.40
C VAL A 71 -17.01 2.15 -21.13
N LEU A 72 -16.59 3.00 -20.20
CA LEU A 72 -17.24 4.28 -19.93
C LEU A 72 -17.22 5.19 -21.15
N LYS A 73 -16.08 5.28 -21.83
CA LYS A 73 -15.90 6.07 -23.06
C LYS A 73 -16.79 5.58 -24.19
N ALA A 74 -16.90 4.26 -24.38
CA ALA A 74 -17.82 3.68 -25.36
C ALA A 74 -19.29 3.99 -25.03
N THR A 75 -19.67 3.93 -23.75
CA THR A 75 -21.03 4.22 -23.29
C THR A 75 -21.42 5.68 -23.55
N VAL A 76 -20.54 6.63 -23.19
CA VAL A 76 -20.75 8.06 -23.42
C VAL A 76 -20.71 8.40 -24.92
N GLY A 77 -19.84 7.74 -25.68
CA GLY A 77 -19.78 7.90 -27.14
C GLY A 77 -21.05 7.43 -27.85
N ALA A 78 -21.69 6.36 -27.35
CA ALA A 78 -22.97 5.87 -27.88
C ALA A 78 -24.15 6.77 -27.50
N ASN A 79 -24.13 7.40 -26.32
CA ASN A 79 -25.15 8.35 -25.90
C ASN A 79 -24.58 9.43 -24.97
N SER A 80 -24.24 10.58 -25.57
CA SER A 80 -23.64 11.72 -24.86
C SER A 80 -24.62 12.48 -23.96
N SER A 81 -25.92 12.20 -24.03
CA SER A 81 -26.94 12.84 -23.19
C SER A 81 -27.10 12.18 -21.82
N GLN A 82 -26.43 11.05 -21.57
CA GLN A 82 -26.46 10.39 -20.27
C GLN A 82 -25.85 11.26 -19.18
N SER A 83 -26.61 11.45 -18.10
CA SER A 83 -26.14 12.16 -16.92
C SER A 83 -25.20 11.28 -16.09
N ALA A 84 -24.29 11.93 -15.34
CA ALA A 84 -23.44 11.23 -14.38
C ALA A 84 -24.24 10.44 -13.33
N ARG A 85 -25.50 10.81 -13.07
CA ARG A 85 -26.38 10.07 -12.15
C ARG A 85 -26.85 8.75 -12.77
N GLU A 86 -27.25 8.74 -14.03
CA GLU A 86 -27.66 7.51 -14.73
C GLU A 86 -26.48 6.56 -14.89
N LEU A 87 -25.31 7.09 -15.26
CA LEU A 87 -24.06 6.31 -15.31
C LEU A 87 -23.73 5.73 -13.92
N SER A 88 -23.92 6.48 -12.83
CA SER A 88 -23.62 5.96 -11.50
C SER A 88 -24.49 4.77 -11.12
N LEU A 89 -25.76 4.77 -11.54
CA LEU A 89 -26.66 3.64 -11.37
C LEU A 89 -26.27 2.46 -12.25
N MET A 90 -25.89 2.72 -13.51
CA MET A 90 -25.49 1.69 -14.47
C MET A 90 -24.23 0.93 -14.02
N TYR A 91 -23.22 1.66 -13.54
CA TYR A 91 -21.96 1.08 -13.06
C TYR A 91 -21.99 0.68 -11.58
N ASN A 92 -23.12 0.91 -10.89
CA ASN A 92 -23.30 0.67 -9.46
C ASN A 92 -22.17 1.29 -8.60
N VAL A 93 -21.83 2.54 -8.90
CA VAL A 93 -20.80 3.31 -8.19
C VAL A 93 -21.38 4.66 -7.78
N SER A 94 -20.63 5.42 -6.96
CA SER A 94 -21.04 6.78 -6.63
C SER A 94 -20.99 7.70 -7.87
N LYS A 95 -21.87 8.72 -7.91
CA LYS A 95 -21.80 9.78 -8.92
C LYS A 95 -20.42 10.44 -8.95
N GLN A 96 -19.78 10.60 -7.78
CA GLN A 96 -18.45 11.19 -7.69
C GLN A 96 -17.40 10.31 -8.39
N THR A 97 -17.49 8.99 -8.25
CA THR A 97 -16.63 8.03 -8.97
C THR A 97 -16.76 8.24 -10.48
N ILE A 98 -18.00 8.28 -11.00
CA ILE A 98 -18.23 8.54 -12.43
C ILE A 98 -17.60 9.86 -12.88
N LEU A 99 -17.81 10.96 -12.15
CA LEU A 99 -17.23 12.26 -12.52
C LEU A 99 -15.70 12.23 -12.54
N THR A 100 -15.07 11.53 -11.59
CA THR A 100 -13.61 11.35 -11.56
C THR A 100 -13.11 10.54 -12.75
N HIS A 101 -13.85 9.51 -13.18
CA HIS A 101 -13.51 8.71 -14.36
C HIS A 101 -13.77 9.46 -15.68
N LEU A 102 -14.86 10.23 -15.79
CA LEU A 102 -15.15 11.09 -16.93
C LEU A 102 -14.08 12.16 -17.16
N ALA A 103 -13.45 12.67 -16.09
CA ALA A 103 -12.35 13.63 -16.19
C ALA A 103 -11.02 13.01 -16.70
N GLN A 104 -10.94 11.68 -16.82
CA GLN A 104 -9.74 10.95 -17.23
C GLN A 104 -9.80 10.40 -18.67
N ILE A 105 -10.93 10.55 -19.37
CA ILE A 105 -11.17 9.97 -20.71
C ILE A 105 -11.35 11.03 -21.81
#